data_AF-L8M7M7-F1
#
_entry.id   AF-L8M7M7-F1
#
_cell.length_a   1.000
_cell.length_b   1.000
_cell.length_c   1.000
_cell.angle_alpha   90.00
_cell.angle_beta   90.00
_cell.angle_gamma   90.00
#
_symmetry.space_group_name_H-M   'P 1'
#
loop_
_entity.id
_entity.type
_entity.pdbx_description
1 polymer ?
#
loop_
_entity_poly.entity_id
_entity_poly.type
_entity_poly.pdbx_seq_one_letter_code
_entity_poly.pdbx_strand_id
1 'polypeptide(L)'
;MSAKEFPLRVKIKILNPYPYLLRLMLLSFLSICWLKINMARMLIFLRCAAAFSLLLMTTGCSSWRTRFSRTTADWTHRSAEIACYSGGQLIYSGRTDGKVFSESNSDGYTFISADDGKLKEVSGDCIIKYD
;
A
#
# COMPACT_ATOMS: atom_id res chain seq x y z
N MET A 1 -68.13 -22.11 -65.87
CA MET A 1 -68.03 -23.35 -65.06
C MET A 1 -67.15 -24.35 -65.80
N SER A 2 -65.90 -24.56 -65.37
CA SER A 2 -65.21 -25.85 -65.50
C SER A 2 -63.87 -25.75 -64.78
N ALA A 3 -63.79 -26.26 -63.55
CA ALA A 3 -62.55 -26.45 -62.83
C ALA A 3 -62.04 -27.87 -63.11
N LYS A 4 -60.80 -27.99 -63.60
CA LYS A 4 -60.09 -29.27 -63.74
C LYS A 4 -59.07 -29.38 -62.61
N GLU A 5 -59.32 -30.27 -61.67
CA GLU A 5 -58.35 -30.69 -60.66
C GLU A 5 -57.32 -31.64 -61.27
N PHE A 6 -56.04 -31.42 -60.98
CA PHE A 6 -54.92 -32.32 -61.30
C PHE A 6 -54.23 -32.76 -60.01
N PRO A 7 -54.04 -34.06 -59.75
CA PRO A 7 -53.44 -34.54 -58.51
C PRO A 7 -51.91 -34.62 -58.64
N LEU A 8 -51.20 -33.76 -57.91
CA LEU A 8 -49.74 -33.85 -57.71
C LEU A 8 -49.43 -34.82 -56.55
N ARG A 9 -48.97 -36.03 -56.86
CA ARG A 9 -48.37 -36.94 -55.86
C ARG A 9 -46.93 -36.51 -55.57
N VAL A 10 -46.73 -35.80 -54.48
CA VAL A 10 -45.39 -35.49 -53.94
C VAL A 10 -44.91 -36.66 -53.09
N LYS A 11 -43.83 -37.34 -53.51
CA LYS A 11 -43.12 -38.33 -52.67
C LYS A 11 -42.19 -37.58 -51.72
N ILE A 12 -42.58 -37.47 -50.45
CA ILE A 12 -41.75 -36.87 -49.39
C ILE A 12 -40.75 -37.92 -48.91
N LYS A 13 -39.46 -37.69 -49.17
CA LYS A 13 -38.36 -38.47 -48.60
C LYS A 13 -38.11 -37.96 -47.18
N ILE A 14 -38.47 -38.75 -46.17
CA ILE A 14 -38.26 -38.43 -44.77
C ILE A 14 -36.76 -38.59 -44.48
N LEU A 15 -36.03 -37.46 -44.40
CA LEU A 15 -34.65 -37.44 -43.91
C LEU A 15 -34.63 -37.68 -42.41
N ASN A 16 -33.77 -38.60 -41.97
CA ASN A 16 -33.67 -39.01 -40.58
C ASN A 16 -32.94 -37.92 -39.73
N PRO A 17 -33.59 -37.25 -38.77
CA PRO A 17 -33.06 -36.05 -38.12
C PRO A 17 -32.06 -36.31 -36.97
N TYR A 18 -31.81 -37.56 -36.61
CA TYR A 18 -30.98 -37.90 -35.44
C TYR A 18 -29.52 -37.40 -35.41
N PRO A 19 -28.75 -37.28 -36.51
CA PRO A 19 -27.32 -36.94 -36.38
C PRO A 19 -27.09 -35.47 -36.00
N TYR A 20 -28.04 -34.58 -36.28
CA TYR A 20 -27.89 -33.15 -36.01
C TYR A 20 -28.17 -32.80 -34.54
N LEU A 21 -29.13 -33.47 -33.91
CA LEU A 21 -29.46 -33.28 -32.50
C LEU A 21 -28.31 -33.70 -31.58
N LEU A 22 -27.68 -34.85 -31.85
CA LEU A 22 -26.55 -35.32 -31.05
C LEU A 22 -25.35 -34.37 -31.13
N ARG A 23 -25.09 -33.80 -32.31
CA ARG A 23 -24.00 -32.85 -32.53
C ARG A 23 -24.25 -31.52 -31.83
N LEU A 24 -25.49 -31.04 -31.80
CA LEU A 24 -25.87 -29.81 -31.09
C LEU A 24 -25.73 -29.97 -29.58
N MET A 25 -26.13 -31.13 -29.04
CA MET A 25 -25.99 -31.41 -27.61
C MET A 25 -24.50 -31.45 -27.20
N LEU A 26 -23.63 -32.12 -27.96
CA LEU A 26 -22.19 -32.18 -27.65
C LEU A 26 -21.51 -30.80 -27.64
N LEU A 27 -21.86 -29.91 -28.58
CA LEU A 27 -21.32 -28.55 -28.62
C LEU A 27 -21.76 -27.72 -27.41
N SER A 28 -23.00 -27.91 -26.94
CA SER A 28 -23.49 -27.22 -25.74
C SER A 28 -22.75 -27.66 -24.47
N PHE A 29 -22.46 -28.95 -24.32
CA PHE A 29 -21.71 -29.46 -23.18
C PHE A 29 -20.25 -28.97 -23.16
N LEU A 30 -19.60 -28.92 -24.32
CA LEU A 30 -18.23 -28.39 -24.44
C LEU A 30 -18.15 -26.91 -24.09
N SER A 31 -19.11 -26.10 -24.53
CA SER A 31 -19.17 -24.66 -24.23
C SER A 31 -19.35 -24.38 -22.74
N ILE A 32 -20.29 -25.09 -22.08
CA ILE A 32 -20.54 -24.93 -20.64
C ILE A 32 -19.31 -25.36 -19.82
N CYS A 33 -18.61 -26.40 -20.24
CA CYS A 33 -17.40 -26.88 -19.57
C CYS A 33 -16.26 -25.85 -19.68
N TRP A 34 -16.07 -25.26 -20.86
CA TRP A 34 -15.05 -24.24 -21.11
C TRP A 34 -15.29 -22.96 -20.28
N LEU A 35 -16.56 -22.55 -20.16
CA LEU A 35 -16.94 -21.39 -19.35
C LEU A 35 -16.65 -21.60 -17.86
N LYS A 36 -16.97 -22.80 -17.33
CA LYS A 36 -16.72 -23.14 -15.92
C LYS A 36 -15.22 -23.18 -15.58
N ILE A 37 -14.38 -23.67 -16.50
CA ILE A 37 -12.92 -23.73 -16.30
C ILE A 37 -12.32 -22.31 -16.27
N ASN A 38 -12.73 -21.42 -17.16
CA ASN A 38 -12.21 -20.04 -17.19
C ASN A 38 -12.67 -19.23 -15.97
N MET A 39 -13.90 -19.42 -15.49
CA MET A 39 -14.36 -18.77 -14.26
C MET A 39 -13.59 -19.21 -13.01
N ALA A 40 -13.27 -20.50 -12.89
CA ALA A 40 -12.49 -21.01 -11.76
C ALA A 40 -11.06 -20.41 -11.73
N ARG A 41 -10.43 -20.26 -12.90
CA ARG A 41 -9.09 -19.65 -13.01
C ARG A 41 -9.11 -18.17 -12.59
N MET A 42 -10.12 -17.41 -13.03
CA MET A 42 -10.24 -16.00 -12.67
C MET A 42 -10.44 -15.77 -11.16
N LEU A 43 -11.22 -16.62 -10.50
CA LEU A 43 -11.44 -16.54 -9.05
C LEU A 43 -10.17 -16.84 -8.23
N ILE A 44 -9.31 -17.74 -8.70
CA ILE A 44 -8.03 -18.06 -8.04
C ILE A 44 -7.06 -16.86 -8.14
N PHE A 45 -6.95 -16.24 -9.32
CA PHE A 45 -6.10 -15.05 -9.50
C PHE A 45 -6.53 -13.88 -8.61
N LEU A 46 -7.83 -13.62 -8.48
CA LEU A 46 -8.35 -12.52 -7.67
C LEU A 46 -8.03 -12.71 -6.17
N ARG A 47 -8.12 -13.95 -5.66
CA ARG A 47 -7.77 -14.26 -4.26
C ARG A 47 -6.28 -14.13 -3.97
N CYS A 48 -5.42 -14.57 -4.90
CA CYS A 48 -3.97 -14.44 -4.75
C CYS A 48 -3.50 -12.97 -4.78
N ALA A 49 -4.08 -12.13 -5.64
CA ALA A 49 -3.76 -10.70 -5.70
C ALA A 49 -4.13 -9.97 -4.40
N ALA A 50 -5.31 -10.26 -3.83
CA ALA A 50 -5.74 -9.66 -2.57
C ALA A 50 -4.84 -10.05 -1.38
N ALA A 51 -4.40 -11.33 -1.32
CA ALA A 51 -3.49 -11.80 -0.29
C ALA A 51 -2.10 -11.15 -0.40
N PHE A 52 -1.61 -10.94 -1.61
CA PHE A 52 -0.31 -10.28 -1.85
C PHE A 52 -0.32 -8.80 -1.45
N SER A 53 -1.41 -8.08 -1.73
CA SER A 53 -1.56 -6.68 -1.29
C SER A 53 -1.59 -6.53 0.24
N LEU A 54 -2.20 -7.48 0.95
CA LEU A 54 -2.25 -7.46 2.42
C LEU A 54 -0.86 -7.70 3.05
N LEU A 55 -0.02 -8.52 2.42
CA LEU A 55 1.32 -8.84 2.91
C LEU A 55 2.31 -7.66 2.79
N LEU A 56 2.08 -6.75 1.85
CA LEU A 56 2.95 -5.58 1.63
C LEU A 56 2.78 -4.49 2.69
N MET A 57 1.70 -4.51 3.49
CA MET A 57 1.47 -3.48 4.51
C MET A 57 2.22 -3.75 5.83
N THR A 58 2.77 -4.94 6.04
CA THR A 58 3.38 -5.31 7.34
C THR A 58 4.90 -5.13 7.41
N THR A 59 5.58 -4.83 6.31
CA THR A 59 7.06 -4.76 6.26
C THR A 59 7.66 -3.36 6.47
N GLY A 60 6.85 -2.33 6.73
CA GLY A 60 7.31 -0.92 6.79
C GLY A 60 7.56 -0.30 8.17
N CYS A 61 7.42 -1.02 9.29
CA CYS A 61 7.29 -0.38 10.62
C CYS A 61 8.58 -0.19 11.44
N SER A 62 9.74 -0.67 11.01
CA SER A 62 10.92 -0.75 11.88
C SER A 62 11.57 0.61 12.21
N SER A 63 11.34 1.67 11.42
CA SER A 63 12.00 2.98 11.57
C SER A 63 11.05 4.15 11.88
N TRP A 64 9.74 3.96 11.82
CA TRP A 64 8.76 5.02 12.11
C TRP A 64 8.73 5.40 13.59
N ARG A 65 8.85 4.40 14.48
CA ARG A 65 8.64 4.57 15.92
C ARG A 65 9.65 5.51 16.58
N THR A 66 10.91 5.48 16.15
CA THR A 66 11.98 6.33 16.71
C THR A 66 11.92 7.77 16.22
N ARG A 67 11.44 8.02 14.98
CA ARG A 67 11.17 9.38 14.50
C ARG A 67 9.95 9.99 15.17
N PHE A 68 8.85 9.25 15.27
CA PHE A 68 7.61 9.76 15.87
C PHE A 68 7.81 10.16 17.35
N SER A 69 8.55 9.36 18.12
CA SER A 69 8.84 9.68 19.53
C SER A 69 9.57 11.01 19.75
N ARG A 70 10.35 11.49 18.77
CA ARG A 70 11.02 12.81 18.82
C ARG A 70 10.08 13.97 18.48
N THR A 71 9.06 13.70 17.66
CA THR A 71 8.13 14.72 17.15
C THR A 71 6.89 14.85 18.03
N THR A 72 6.43 13.77 18.69
CA THR A 72 5.20 13.78 19.50
C THR A 72 5.39 13.95 20.98
N ALA A 73 6.62 13.81 21.48
CA ALA A 73 6.91 14.24 22.83
C ALA A 73 6.94 15.77 22.84
N ASP A 74 6.05 16.36 23.64
CA ASP A 74 5.98 17.80 23.84
C ASP A 74 7.16 18.23 24.72
N TRP A 75 8.25 18.60 24.05
CA TRP A 75 9.46 19.15 24.68
C TRP A 75 9.39 20.68 24.84
N THR A 76 8.28 21.30 24.47
CA THR A 76 8.14 22.76 24.40
C THR A 76 8.27 23.41 25.78
N HIS A 77 7.92 22.67 26.84
CA HIS A 77 7.96 23.13 28.24
C HIS A 77 8.95 22.35 29.11
N ARG A 78 9.86 21.59 28.48
CA ARG A 78 10.84 20.80 29.21
C ARG A 78 12.18 21.48 29.15
N SER A 79 12.79 21.67 30.32
CA SER A 79 14.17 22.11 30.39
C SER A 79 15.10 20.99 29.95
N ALA A 80 16.22 21.36 29.34
CA ALA A 80 17.26 20.42 28.98
C ALA A 80 18.64 20.94 29.35
N GLU A 81 19.52 20.02 29.73
CA GLU A 81 20.95 20.27 29.86
C GLU A 81 21.64 19.95 28.54
N ILE A 82 22.50 20.86 28.10
CA ILE A 82 23.22 20.77 26.84
C ILE A 82 24.71 20.83 27.14
N ALA A 83 25.45 19.82 26.68
CA ALA A 83 26.90 19.79 26.71
C ALA A 83 27.42 19.49 25.31
N CYS A 84 28.17 20.43 24.71
CA CYS A 84 28.70 20.30 23.36
C CYS A 84 30.22 20.17 23.37
N TYR A 85 30.73 19.32 22.49
CA TYR A 85 32.14 18.99 22.37
C TYR A 85 32.65 19.24 20.94
N SER A 86 33.93 19.60 20.83
CA SER A 86 34.66 19.66 19.56
C SER A 86 36.04 19.04 19.76
N GLY A 87 36.36 18.02 18.96
CA GLY A 87 37.62 17.27 19.13
C GLY A 87 37.77 16.62 20.50
N GLY A 88 36.66 16.28 21.17
CA GLY A 88 36.66 15.73 22.53
C GLY A 88 36.80 16.75 23.66
N GLN A 89 36.92 18.04 23.36
CA GLN A 89 36.95 19.11 24.36
C GLN A 89 35.57 19.76 24.51
N LEU A 90 35.16 20.04 25.74
CA LEU A 90 33.90 20.73 26.04
C LEU A 90 34.00 22.19 25.55
N ILE A 91 33.16 22.56 24.59
CA ILE A 91 33.09 23.92 24.04
C ILE A 91 31.93 24.74 24.60
N TYR A 92 30.88 24.07 25.07
CA TYR A 92 29.71 24.72 25.65
C TYR A 92 29.02 23.79 26.66
N SER A 93 28.55 24.38 27.76
CA SER A 93 27.69 23.72 28.74
C SER A 93 26.66 24.73 29.24
N GLY A 94 25.39 24.35 29.27
CA GLY A 94 24.32 25.22 29.72
C GLY A 94 22.97 24.54 29.83
N ARG A 95 21.97 25.30 30.27
CA ARG A 95 20.58 24.86 30.40
C ARG A 95 19.68 25.65 29.45
N THR A 96 18.68 25.00 28.90
CA THR A 96 17.62 25.62 28.08
C THR A 96 16.27 25.41 28.75
N ASP A 97 15.38 26.39 28.59
CA ASP A 97 13.98 26.34 29.08
C ASP A 97 13.00 25.94 27.98
N GLY A 98 13.41 25.02 27.11
CA GLY A 98 12.53 24.52 26.05
C GLY A 98 13.21 23.54 25.11
N LYS A 99 12.58 23.36 23.95
CA LYS A 99 13.03 22.41 22.93
C LYS A 99 14.29 22.91 22.22
N VAL A 100 15.29 22.04 22.15
CA VAL A 100 16.45 22.23 21.28
C VAL A 100 16.09 21.83 19.86
N PHE A 101 16.41 22.70 18.90
CA PHE A 101 16.21 22.45 17.47
C PHE A 101 17.54 22.02 16.84
N SER A 102 17.52 20.91 16.11
CA SER A 102 18.62 20.50 15.23
C SER A 102 18.27 20.91 13.80
N GLU A 103 19.17 21.63 13.14
CA GLU A 103 19.00 21.96 11.72
C GLU A 103 19.19 20.69 10.87
N SER A 104 18.36 20.47 9.85
CA SER A 104 18.46 19.22 9.07
C SER A 104 19.68 19.16 8.14
N ASN A 105 20.25 20.32 7.82
CA ASN A 105 21.33 20.50 6.85
C ASN A 105 22.65 20.96 7.52
N SER A 106 22.73 20.94 8.85
CA SER A 106 23.90 21.40 9.60
C SER A 106 24.06 20.58 10.87
N ASP A 107 25.29 20.44 11.37
CA ASP A 107 25.61 19.85 12.67
C ASP A 107 25.40 20.86 13.83
N GLY A 108 24.56 21.87 13.58
CA GLY A 108 24.22 22.95 14.49
C GLY A 108 22.96 22.66 15.30
N TYR A 109 23.02 23.04 16.57
CA TYR A 109 21.90 23.02 17.50
C TYR A 109 21.56 24.44 17.92
N THR A 110 20.27 24.78 17.84
CA THR A 110 19.74 26.10 18.21
C THR A 110 18.77 25.97 19.38
N PHE A 111 18.93 26.82 20.39
CA PHE A 111 18.10 26.80 21.60
C PHE A 111 18.08 28.17 22.28
N ILE A 112 17.11 28.37 23.17
CA ILE A 112 17.05 29.56 24.03
C ILE A 112 17.70 29.22 25.36
N SER A 113 18.76 29.92 25.72
CA SER A 113 19.50 29.70 26.97
C SER A 113 18.69 30.20 28.16
N ALA A 114 18.57 29.39 29.20
CA ALA A 114 17.86 29.73 30.44
C ALA A 114 18.56 30.86 31.22
N ASP A 115 19.89 30.95 31.10
CA ASP A 115 20.70 31.91 31.87
C ASP A 115 20.48 33.37 31.46
N ASP A 116 20.30 33.62 30.16
CA ASP A 116 20.28 34.96 29.58
C ASP A 116 19.08 35.20 28.65
N GLY A 117 18.22 34.19 28.43
CA GLY A 117 17.05 34.27 27.57
C GLY A 117 17.39 34.49 26.08
N LYS A 118 18.65 34.29 25.68
CA LYS A 118 19.10 34.53 24.31
C LYS A 118 19.07 33.28 23.46
N LEU A 119 18.79 33.46 22.17
CA LEU A 119 18.97 32.42 21.17
C LEU A 119 20.46 32.14 20.99
N LYS A 120 20.86 30.88 21.17
CA LYS A 120 22.23 30.41 20.96
C LYS A 120 22.24 29.32 19.90
N GLU A 121 23.27 29.34 19.08
CA GLU A 121 23.57 28.30 18.09
C GLU A 121 24.96 27.75 18.38
N VAL A 122 25.06 26.43 18.48
CA VAL A 122 26.33 25.74 18.73
C VAL A 122 26.49 24.64 17.69
N SER A 123 27.64 24.62 17.03
CA SER A 123 28.02 23.58 16.07
C SER A 123 29.01 22.62 16.72
N GLY A 124 28.70 21.32 16.70
CA GLY A 124 29.54 20.28 17.29
C GLY A 124 28.79 19.07 17.82
N ASP A 125 29.51 18.21 18.54
CA ASP A 125 28.96 16.99 19.12
C ASP A 125 28.25 17.33 20.44
N CYS A 126 26.93 17.51 20.39
CA CYS A 126 26.13 17.88 21.55
C CYS A 126 25.39 16.69 22.18
N ILE A 127 25.49 16.58 23.50
CA ILE A 127 24.67 15.70 24.34
C ILE A 127 23.56 16.56 24.96
N ILE A 128 22.31 16.23 24.63
CA ILE A 128 21.12 16.95 25.12
C ILE A 128 20.33 15.99 26.02
N LYS A 129 20.13 16.39 27.28
CA LYS A 129 19.38 15.62 28.28
C LYS A 129 18.14 16.40 28.70
N TYR A 130 16.96 15.88 28.38
CA TYR A 130 15.68 16.45 28.82
C TYR A 130 15.30 15.88 30.19
N ASP A 131 14.80 16.74 31.08
CA ASP A 131 14.18 16.36 32.37
C ASP A 131 12.72 15.87 32.19
#